data_AF-A0A2U8E317-F1
#
_entry.id   AF-A0A2U8E317-F1
#
_cell.length_a   1.000
_cell.length_b   1.000
_cell.length_c   1.000
_cell.angle_alpha   90.00
_cell.angle_beta   90.00
_cell.angle_gamma   90.00
#
_symmetry.space_group_name_H-M   'P 1'
#
loop_
_entity.id
_entity.type
_entity.pdbx_description
1 polymer ?
#
loop_
_entity_poly.entity_id
_entity_poly.type
_entity_poly.pdbx_seq_one_letter_code
_entity_poly.pdbx_strand_id
1 'polypeptide(L)'
;MKAEIHAHLRTHNIEIPDAPDEAVNLYLGSLLVEKLDYWLARGFDYIDNPQPPAPYARPSSETAKKDTARRTALAKLDNDTKQTIKNLLRESLEGILFSTLLTFDQTPAGKWKLQFRTKDMTARANPGRDYELHDDLYKWMDLFSKNKQ
;
A
#
# COMPACT_ATOMS: atom_id res chain seq x y z
N MET A 1 21.78 2.41 -4.45
CA MET A 1 20.88 1.43 -5.11
C MET A 1 20.94 0.03 -4.49
N LYS A 2 21.91 -0.86 -4.81
CA LYS A 2 21.98 -2.21 -4.20
C LYS A 2 22.01 -2.15 -2.66
N ALA A 3 22.87 -1.31 -2.09
CA ALA A 3 22.97 -1.12 -0.64
C ALA A 3 21.68 -0.59 0.04
N GLU A 4 20.88 0.22 -0.65
CA GLU A 4 19.63 0.81 -0.09
C GLU A 4 18.47 -0.19 -0.16
N ILE A 5 18.33 -0.91 -1.28
CA ILE A 5 17.38 -2.03 -1.40
C ILE A 5 17.70 -3.07 -0.33
N HIS A 6 18.97 -3.42 -0.20
CA HIS A 6 19.45 -4.35 0.83
C HIS A 6 19.16 -3.83 2.24
N ALA A 7 19.37 -2.54 2.50
CA ALA A 7 19.07 -1.94 3.80
C ALA A 7 17.56 -1.97 4.11
N HIS A 8 16.70 -1.64 3.15
CA HIS A 8 15.25 -1.64 3.34
C HIS A 8 14.66 -3.06 3.45
N LEU A 9 15.15 -4.03 2.67
CA LEU A 9 14.73 -5.43 2.83
C LEU A 9 15.19 -5.99 4.18
N ARG A 10 16.36 -5.57 4.68
CA ARG A 10 16.83 -5.91 6.03
C ARG A 10 15.95 -5.32 7.14
N THR A 11 15.32 -4.16 6.97
CA THR A 11 14.37 -3.66 7.98
C THR A 11 13.14 -4.57 8.13
N HIS A 12 12.91 -5.44 7.16
CA HIS A 12 11.84 -6.44 7.15
C HIS A 12 12.35 -7.86 7.44
N ASN A 13 13.62 -8.03 7.87
CA ASN A 13 14.27 -9.32 8.13
C ASN A 13 14.22 -10.30 6.93
N ILE A 14 14.23 -9.79 5.70
CA ILE A 14 14.21 -10.63 4.49
C ILE A 14 15.63 -10.96 4.05
N GLU A 15 15.87 -12.25 3.74
CA GLU A 15 17.10 -12.69 3.10
C GLU A 15 17.19 -12.09 1.70
N ILE A 16 18.31 -11.45 1.40
CA ILE A 16 18.43 -10.67 0.18
C ILE A 16 18.79 -11.62 -0.98
N PRO A 17 17.96 -11.70 -2.02
CA PRO A 17 18.27 -12.57 -3.15
C PRO A 17 19.56 -12.15 -3.86
N ASP A 18 20.34 -13.14 -4.31
CA ASP A 18 21.52 -12.90 -5.12
C ASP A 18 21.18 -12.33 -6.50
N ALA A 19 19.98 -12.65 -7.01
CA ALA A 19 19.44 -12.16 -8.27
C ALA A 19 18.95 -10.70 -8.14
N PRO A 20 19.54 -9.73 -8.88
CA PRO A 20 19.16 -8.33 -8.77
C PRO A 20 17.68 -8.04 -9.09
N ASP A 21 17.10 -8.77 -10.05
CA ASP A 21 15.71 -8.58 -10.47
C ASP A 21 14.72 -9.02 -9.39
N GLU A 22 15.07 -10.04 -8.61
CA GLU A 22 14.25 -10.55 -7.50
C GLU A 22 14.28 -9.60 -6.30
N ALA A 23 15.46 -9.07 -5.96
CA ALA A 23 15.59 -8.04 -4.94
C ALA A 23 14.81 -6.76 -5.30
N VAL A 24 14.78 -6.39 -6.58
CA VAL A 24 13.98 -5.28 -7.11
C VAL A 24 12.48 -5.56 -6.99
N ASN A 25 12.05 -6.79 -7.30
CA ASN A 25 10.64 -7.18 -7.19
C ASN A 25 10.14 -7.14 -5.73
N LEU A 26 10.92 -7.73 -4.80
CA LEU A 26 10.60 -7.69 -3.37
C LEU A 26 10.55 -6.27 -2.82
N TYR A 27 11.44 -5.40 -3.27
CA TYR A 27 11.43 -4.00 -2.87
C TYR A 27 10.24 -3.22 -3.44
N LEU A 28 9.81 -3.51 -4.67
CA LEU A 28 8.56 -2.96 -5.19
C LEU A 28 7.37 -3.42 -4.33
N GLY A 29 7.31 -4.72 -4.02
CA GLY A 29 6.28 -5.30 -3.17
C GLY A 29 6.21 -4.64 -1.80
N SER A 30 7.35 -4.42 -1.15
CA SER A 30 7.39 -3.74 0.16
C SER A 30 6.84 -2.32 0.08
N LEU A 31 7.22 -1.54 -0.93
CA LEU A 31 6.71 -0.18 -1.11
C LEU A 31 5.20 -0.15 -1.36
N LEU A 32 4.68 -1.07 -2.18
CA LEU A 32 3.24 -1.13 -2.48
C LEU A 32 2.43 -1.52 -1.24
N VAL A 33 2.89 -2.53 -0.49
CA VAL A 33 2.22 -2.98 0.73
C VAL A 33 2.31 -1.92 1.84
N GLU A 34 3.45 -1.23 1.99
CA GLU A 34 3.57 -0.10 2.92
C GLU A 34 2.57 1.02 2.60
N LYS A 35 2.33 1.30 1.31
CA LYS A 35 1.33 2.29 0.89
C LYS A 35 -0.09 1.80 1.13
N LEU A 36 -0.37 0.54 0.86
CA LEU A 36 -1.66 -0.08 1.19
C LEU A 36 -1.95 0.03 2.69
N ASP A 37 -1.01 -0.39 3.53
CA ASP A 37 -1.10 -0.33 4.99
C ASP A 37 -1.30 1.10 5.50
N TYR A 38 -0.60 2.08 4.92
CA TYR A 38 -0.77 3.48 5.26
C TYR A 38 -2.22 3.94 5.02
N TRP A 39 -2.78 3.61 3.86
CA TRP A 39 -4.15 4.01 3.52
C TRP A 39 -5.20 3.26 4.34
N LEU A 40 -4.98 1.98 4.63
CA LEU A 40 -5.83 1.20 5.53
C LEU A 40 -5.83 1.79 6.94
N ALA A 41 -4.65 2.03 7.52
CA ALA A 41 -4.52 2.62 8.84
C ALA A 41 -5.22 3.99 8.91
N ARG A 42 -5.07 4.81 7.87
CA ARG A 42 -5.74 6.10 7.79
C ARG A 42 -7.27 5.95 7.71
N GLY A 43 -7.76 5.01 6.91
CA GLY A 43 -9.20 4.75 6.81
C GLY A 43 -9.79 4.16 8.09
N PHE A 44 -9.06 3.29 8.79
CA PHE A 44 -9.46 2.75 10.08
C PHE A 44 -9.49 3.84 11.15
N ASP A 45 -8.50 4.74 11.16
CA ASP A 45 -8.50 5.93 12.02
C ASP A 45 -9.77 6.78 11.81
N TYR A 46 -10.22 6.96 10.56
CA TYR A 46 -11.45 7.67 10.26
C TYR A 46 -12.71 7.04 10.87
N ILE A 47 -12.71 5.71 11.02
CA ILE A 47 -13.84 4.93 11.52
C ILE A 47 -13.80 4.86 13.06
N ASP A 48 -12.62 4.64 13.62
CA ASP A 48 -12.44 4.37 15.05
C ASP A 48 -12.29 5.63 15.89
N ASN A 49 -11.66 6.67 15.33
CA ASN A 49 -11.28 7.85 16.08
C ASN A 49 -12.22 9.03 15.75
N PRO A 50 -13.09 9.44 16.70
CA PRO A 50 -14.02 10.55 16.50
C PRO A 50 -13.30 11.89 16.31
N GLN A 51 -12.05 11.99 16.79
CA GLN A 51 -11.19 13.15 16.67
C GLN A 51 -9.94 12.76 15.88
N PRO A 52 -9.50 13.58 14.91
CA PRO A 52 -8.30 13.29 14.13
C PRO A 52 -7.03 13.38 15.00
N PRO A 53 -5.95 12.67 14.67
CA PRO A 53 -4.68 12.81 15.37
C PRO A 53 -4.06 14.21 15.14
N ALA A 54 -3.36 14.73 16.15
CA ALA A 54 -2.67 16.02 16.06
C ALA A 54 -1.51 15.99 15.03
N PRO A 55 -1.17 17.11 14.35
CA PRO A 55 -1.72 18.46 14.54
C PRO A 55 -3.06 18.69 13.82
N TYR A 56 -3.99 19.34 14.52
CA TYR A 56 -5.34 19.61 14.03
C TYR A 56 -5.36 20.72 12.97
N ALA A 57 -6.13 20.51 11.88
CA ALA A 57 -6.54 21.61 11.02
C ALA A 57 -7.41 22.59 11.81
N ARG A 58 -7.30 23.90 11.55
CA ARG A 58 -8.10 24.91 12.27
C ARG A 58 -9.61 24.57 12.14
N PRO A 59 -10.36 24.55 13.26
CA PRO A 59 -11.80 24.18 13.26
C PRO A 59 -12.68 25.04 12.34
N SER A 60 -12.20 26.21 11.93
CA SER A 60 -12.91 27.13 11.05
C SER A 60 -12.92 26.72 9.58
N SER A 61 -12.07 25.79 9.13
CA SER A 61 -12.07 25.36 7.73
C SER A 61 -13.24 24.43 7.41
N GLU A 62 -13.87 24.61 6.26
CA GLU A 62 -14.97 23.74 5.80
C GLU A 62 -14.54 22.27 5.69
N THR A 63 -13.28 22.02 5.30
CA THR A 63 -12.71 20.68 5.26
C THR A 63 -12.66 20.06 6.66
N ALA A 64 -12.20 20.78 7.68
CA ALA A 64 -12.16 20.29 9.05
C ALA A 64 -13.57 20.00 9.60
N LYS A 65 -14.56 20.88 9.31
CA LYS A 65 -15.95 20.64 9.73
C LYS A 65 -16.52 19.36 9.12
N LYS A 66 -16.30 19.14 7.81
CA LYS A 66 -16.74 17.91 7.11
C LYS A 66 -16.06 16.67 7.66
N ASP A 67 -14.77 16.75 7.97
CA ASP A 67 -13.99 15.67 8.59
C ASP A 67 -14.58 15.27 9.95
N THR A 68 -14.75 16.25 10.84
CA THR A 68 -15.34 16.05 12.18
C THR A 68 -16.76 15.49 12.10
N ALA A 69 -17.59 16.00 11.18
CA ALA A 69 -18.96 15.52 11.01
C ALA A 69 -19.01 14.05 10.59
N ARG A 70 -18.14 13.62 9.66
CA ARG A 70 -18.02 12.23 9.22
C ARG A 70 -17.54 11.32 10.34
N ARG A 71 -16.46 11.69 11.02
CA ARG A 71 -15.93 10.93 12.17
C ARG A 71 -16.96 10.79 13.29
N THR A 72 -17.70 11.85 13.58
CA THR A 72 -18.79 11.83 14.58
C THR A 72 -19.94 10.91 14.15
N ALA A 73 -20.27 10.86 12.87
CA ALA A 73 -21.29 9.95 12.36
C ALA A 73 -20.84 8.49 12.45
N LEU A 74 -19.62 8.18 12.03
CA LEU A 74 -19.04 6.83 12.10
C LEU A 74 -18.86 6.36 13.56
N ALA A 75 -18.52 7.26 14.48
CA ALA A 75 -18.38 6.95 15.89
C ALA A 75 -19.65 6.37 16.52
N LYS A 76 -20.84 6.73 16.02
CA LYS A 76 -22.15 6.27 16.51
C LYS A 76 -22.51 4.85 16.07
N LEU A 77 -21.80 4.31 15.08
CA LEU A 77 -22.04 2.95 14.61
C LEU A 77 -21.58 1.94 15.66
N ASP A 78 -22.26 0.81 15.73
CA ASP A 78 -21.84 -0.34 16.53
C ASP A 78 -20.54 -0.96 15.97
N ASN A 79 -19.90 -1.79 16.77
CA ASN A 79 -18.60 -2.37 16.43
C ASN A 79 -18.67 -3.33 15.23
N ASP A 80 -19.76 -4.07 15.07
CA ASP A 80 -19.91 -5.05 13.98
C ASP A 80 -20.05 -4.34 12.64
N THR A 81 -20.84 -3.25 12.61
CA THR A 81 -20.95 -2.37 11.45
C THR A 81 -19.61 -1.71 11.12
N LYS A 82 -18.89 -1.20 12.13
CA LYS A 82 -17.55 -0.62 11.91
C LYS A 82 -16.58 -1.65 11.33
N GLN A 83 -16.57 -2.86 11.87
CA GLN A 83 -15.71 -3.94 11.38
C GLN A 83 -16.05 -4.33 9.94
N THR A 84 -17.34 -4.40 9.60
CA THR A 84 -17.80 -4.64 8.23
C THR A 84 -17.30 -3.56 7.27
N ILE A 85 -17.38 -2.28 7.65
CA ILE A 85 -16.85 -1.17 6.83
C ILE A 85 -15.34 -1.30 6.65
N LYS A 86 -14.59 -1.65 7.70
CA LYS A 86 -13.13 -1.86 7.61
C LYS A 86 -12.77 -3.01 6.68
N ASN A 87 -13.51 -4.12 6.74
CA ASN A 87 -13.31 -5.26 5.85
C ASN A 87 -13.58 -4.86 4.39
N LEU A 88 -14.69 -4.17 4.13
CA LEU A 88 -15.01 -3.67 2.79
C LEU A 88 -13.94 -2.70 2.26
N LEU A 89 -13.44 -1.79 3.11
CA LEU A 89 -12.36 -0.88 2.75
C LEU A 89 -11.09 -1.65 2.37
N ARG A 90 -10.76 -2.68 3.15
CA ARG A 90 -9.61 -3.56 2.89
C ARG A 90 -9.74 -4.28 1.56
N GLU A 91 -10.82 -5.02 1.36
CA GLU A 91 -11.09 -5.74 0.12
C GLU A 91 -11.08 -4.81 -1.10
N SER A 92 -11.62 -3.60 -0.96
CA SER A 92 -11.62 -2.61 -2.04
C SER A 92 -10.21 -2.13 -2.39
N LEU A 93 -9.38 -1.81 -1.39
CA LEU A 93 -8.02 -1.32 -1.64
C LEU A 93 -7.10 -2.44 -2.16
N GLU A 94 -7.22 -3.65 -1.63
CA GLU A 94 -6.53 -4.83 -2.12
C GLU A 94 -6.93 -5.14 -3.57
N GLY A 95 -8.23 -5.09 -3.89
CA GLY A 95 -8.74 -5.27 -5.25
C GLY A 95 -8.25 -4.21 -6.23
N ILE A 96 -8.16 -2.94 -5.81
CA ILE A 96 -7.58 -1.86 -6.63
C ILE A 96 -6.09 -2.14 -6.92
N LEU A 97 -5.33 -2.54 -5.89
CA LEU A 97 -3.92 -2.86 -6.06
C LEU A 97 -3.72 -4.07 -6.98
N PHE A 98 -4.49 -5.14 -6.77
CA PHE A 98 -4.51 -6.32 -7.64
C PHE A 98 -4.82 -5.95 -9.10
N SER A 99 -5.89 -5.19 -9.34
CA SER A 99 -6.27 -4.76 -10.70
C SER A 99 -5.20 -3.88 -11.36
N THR A 100 -4.50 -3.07 -10.57
CA THR A 100 -3.40 -2.24 -11.06
C THR A 100 -2.21 -3.12 -11.48
N LEU A 101 -1.86 -4.13 -10.68
CA LEU A 101 -0.79 -5.07 -11.00
C LEU A 101 -1.14 -5.92 -12.22
N LEU A 102 -2.38 -6.41 -12.31
CA LEU A 102 -2.88 -7.13 -13.48
C LEU A 102 -2.79 -6.28 -14.76
N THR A 103 -3.10 -4.98 -14.66
CA THR A 103 -2.95 -4.04 -15.78
C THR A 103 -1.48 -3.91 -16.19
N PHE A 104 -0.55 -3.92 -15.22
CA PHE A 104 0.87 -3.99 -15.55
C PHE A 104 1.16 -5.32 -16.25
N ASP A 105 0.78 -6.48 -15.73
CA ASP A 105 1.13 -7.76 -16.37
C ASP A 105 0.58 -7.89 -17.81
N GLN A 106 -0.57 -7.29 -18.12
CA GLN A 106 -1.26 -7.45 -19.41
C GLN A 106 -0.93 -6.41 -20.49
N THR A 107 0.02 -5.48 -20.28
CA THR A 107 0.24 -4.41 -21.28
C THR A 107 0.70 -4.92 -22.66
N PRO A 108 0.00 -4.55 -23.76
CA PRO A 108 0.29 -5.05 -25.12
C PRO A 108 1.66 -4.61 -25.70
N ALA A 109 2.28 -3.57 -25.15
CA ALA A 109 3.52 -2.97 -25.66
C ALA A 109 4.80 -3.75 -25.28
N GLY A 110 4.66 -4.89 -24.60
CA GLY A 110 5.76 -5.76 -24.19
C GLY A 110 6.01 -5.76 -22.68
N LYS A 111 6.67 -6.83 -22.25
CA LYS A 111 7.10 -7.15 -20.89
C LYS A 111 7.76 -5.97 -20.15
N TRP A 112 7.47 -5.74 -18.88
CA TRP A 112 8.12 -4.69 -18.10
C TRP A 112 9.55 -5.08 -17.63
N LYS A 113 10.32 -4.11 -17.13
CA LYS A 113 11.66 -4.27 -16.53
C LYS A 113 11.83 -3.11 -15.59
N LEU A 114 11.69 -3.41 -14.31
CA LEU A 114 11.77 -2.46 -13.22
C LEU A 114 13.20 -1.89 -13.14
N GLN A 115 13.33 -0.57 -13.32
CA GLN A 115 14.59 0.16 -13.22
C GLN A 115 14.41 1.36 -12.30
N PHE A 116 15.19 1.45 -11.22
CA PHE A 116 15.16 2.60 -10.31
C PHE A 116 16.00 3.76 -10.83
N ARG A 117 15.45 4.98 -10.81
CA ARG A 117 16.21 6.23 -11.01
C ARG A 117 16.72 6.81 -9.68
N THR A 118 17.99 7.19 -9.66
CA THR A 118 18.76 7.64 -8.49
C THR A 118 18.32 8.97 -7.87
N LYS A 119 17.55 9.81 -8.58
CA LYS A 119 17.08 11.10 -8.03
C LYS A 119 15.68 11.05 -7.41
N ASP A 120 14.81 10.19 -7.92
CA ASP A 120 13.37 10.28 -7.64
C ASP A 120 12.77 8.95 -7.16
N MET A 121 13.59 7.90 -6.99
CA MET A 121 13.16 6.55 -6.59
C MET A 121 12.00 5.98 -7.45
N THR A 122 11.86 6.44 -8.68
CA THR A 122 10.82 5.94 -9.58
C THR A 122 11.29 4.68 -10.28
N ALA A 123 10.48 3.62 -10.20
CA ALA A 123 10.64 2.44 -11.04
C ALA A 123 10.08 2.75 -12.43
N ARG A 124 10.91 2.64 -13.47
CA ARG A 124 10.45 2.59 -14.86
C ARG A 124 10.43 1.16 -15.33
N ALA A 125 9.60 0.88 -16.30
CA ALA A 125 9.28 -0.46 -16.73
C ALA A 125 9.56 -0.58 -18.25
N ASN A 126 10.44 -1.51 -18.67
CA ASN A 126 10.89 -1.72 -20.08
C ASN A 126 10.82 -3.21 -20.53
N PRO A 127 10.62 -3.52 -21.82
CA PRO A 127 10.91 -4.79 -22.50
C PRO A 127 11.64 -5.98 -21.80
N GLY A 128 11.07 -6.99 -21.10
CA GLY A 128 11.93 -8.04 -20.51
C GLY A 128 11.36 -9.41 -20.07
N ARG A 129 10.52 -9.48 -19.03
CA ARG A 129 10.01 -10.73 -18.43
C ARG A 129 8.51 -10.66 -18.14
N ASP A 130 7.82 -11.80 -18.11
CA ASP A 130 6.52 -11.89 -17.45
C ASP A 130 6.80 -11.98 -15.95
N TYR A 131 6.26 -11.04 -15.17
CA TYR A 131 6.53 -10.96 -13.74
C TYR A 131 5.37 -11.50 -12.91
N GLU A 132 4.19 -11.71 -13.49
CA GLU A 132 2.98 -12.16 -12.79
C GLU A 132 2.79 -11.40 -11.46
N LEU A 133 2.98 -10.08 -11.48
CA LEU A 133 3.01 -9.23 -10.27
C LEU A 133 1.71 -9.36 -9.46
N HIS A 134 0.59 -9.59 -10.14
CA HIS A 134 -0.70 -9.86 -9.50
C HIS A 134 -0.70 -11.12 -8.62
N ASP A 135 0.04 -12.17 -9.00
CA ASP A 135 0.17 -13.40 -8.23
C ASP A 135 1.13 -13.24 -7.04
N ASP A 136 2.11 -12.34 -7.16
CA ASP A 136 3.04 -12.01 -6.08
C ASP A 136 2.40 -11.13 -4.99
N LEU A 137 1.26 -10.46 -5.26
CA LEU A 137 0.61 -9.58 -4.30
C LEU A 137 0.31 -10.26 -2.96
N TYR A 138 -0.27 -11.46 -2.99
CA TYR A 138 -0.59 -12.20 -1.75
C TYR A 138 0.67 -12.52 -0.95
N LYS A 139 1.74 -12.94 -1.64
CA LYS A 139 3.04 -13.21 -1.00
C LYS A 139 3.61 -11.94 -0.36
N TRP A 140 3.53 -10.80 -1.05
CA TRP A 140 4.00 -9.53 -0.49
C TRP A 140 3.18 -9.08 0.70
N MET A 141 1.86 -9.24 0.67
CA MET A 141 1.02 -8.94 1.83
C MET A 141 1.40 -9.81 3.03
N ASP A 142 1.60 -11.11 2.80
CA ASP A 142 2.05 -12.08 3.81
C ASP A 142 3.45 -11.80 4.34
N LEU A 143 4.31 -11.15 3.56
CA LEU A 143 5.65 -10.77 3.99
C LEU A 143 5.64 -9.42 4.73
N PHE A 144 5.07 -8.38 4.10
CA PHE A 144 5.30 -6.99 4.46
C PHE A 144 4.16 -6.32 5.24
N SER A 145 2.92 -6.81 5.17
CA SER A 145 1.81 -6.08 5.78
C SER A 145 1.91 -6.09 7.31
N LYS A 146 1.69 -4.93 7.93
CA LYS A 146 1.58 -4.78 9.39
C LYS A 146 0.16 -4.91 9.88
N ASN A 147 -0.81 -4.91 8.96
CA ASN A 147 -2.22 -5.08 9.24
C ASN A 147 -2.68 -6.49 8.82
N LYS A 148 -1.84 -7.51 8.98
CA LYS A 148 -2.22 -8.92 8.78
C LYS A 148 -3.29 -9.25 9.83
N GLN A 149 -4.50 -9.59 9.36
CA GLN A 149 -5.68 -10.01 10.14
C GLN A 149 -5.74 -9.55 11.60
#